data_AF-A0A955TZI4-F1
#
_entry.id   AF-A0A955TZI4-F1
#
_cell.length_a   1.000
_cell.length_b   1.000
_cell.length_c   1.000
_cell.angle_alpha   90.00
_cell.angle_beta   90.00
_cell.angle_gamma   90.00
#
_symmetry.space_group_name_H-M   'P 1'
#
loop_
_entity.id
_entity.type
_entity.pdbx_description
1 polymer ?
#
loop_
_entity_poly.entity_id
_entity_poly.type
_entity_poly.pdbx_seq_one_letter_code
_entity_poly.pdbx_strand_id
1 'polypeptide(L)'
;MKGNKALFHDAFDAQEKGQHRKAIGLWKEFLQNEPNSVQGHNNLGMVFYAEDRLTESISELETAYKLEPGNEIVVRNLSRSLQFQVALLKENREYERAIRHLKRLRDISKPEENQKIQFMIEEVEDRIYEQVQNANTAERYKWYLDHYPTGINAEKARRKLAELQDRQSSLIQSFEDRQELDSSGVLAAEPALTEEFPAISEENVGVPIIEEPVAESPVMEETPGGEPMPEEPVSEIPPGAPAGDMTGQEPGAVELPPVEPTEQTEVEPAPAAKREPVKVIITLGNPDSSLRVRAEPNTGSKVLTGIKHGEIRPLIEENKSWFKIEYAPGQAGWISKKFSRKLEAGTRKTQPQAYAEPIKKRNG
;
A
#
# COMPACT_ATOMS: atom_id res chain seq x y z
N MET A 1 1.31 20.18 43.70
CA MET A 1 1.07 19.83 42.29
C MET A 1 1.73 20.89 41.44
N LYS A 2 2.48 20.51 40.40
CA LYS A 2 3.00 21.49 39.44
C LYS A 2 1.82 22.10 38.66
N GLY A 3 1.88 23.37 38.31
CA GLY A 3 0.84 23.99 37.47
C GLY A 3 0.85 23.43 36.04
N ASN A 4 -0.30 23.37 35.37
CA ASN A 4 -0.44 22.79 34.03
C ASN A 4 0.54 23.36 33.00
N LYS A 5 0.80 24.68 33.07
CA LYS A 5 1.79 25.33 32.20
C LYS A 5 3.21 24.78 32.41
N ALA A 6 3.60 24.53 33.66
CA ALA A 6 4.91 23.94 33.97
C ALA A 6 4.99 22.48 33.51
N LEU A 7 3.91 21.69 33.68
CA LEU A 7 3.85 20.32 33.18
C LEU A 7 3.99 20.26 31.65
N PHE A 8 3.33 21.17 30.92
CA PHE A 8 3.45 21.27 29.47
C PHE A 8 4.90 21.55 29.05
N HIS A 9 5.53 22.57 29.63
CA HIS A 9 6.92 22.91 29.29
C HIS A 9 7.89 21.79 29.65
N ASP A 10 7.77 21.19 30.84
CA ASP A 10 8.62 20.07 31.25
C ASP A 10 8.45 18.84 30.34
N ALA A 11 7.21 18.56 29.90
CA ALA A 11 6.91 17.44 29.00
C ALA A 11 7.51 17.66 27.62
N PHE A 12 7.34 18.87 27.08
CA PHE A 12 7.91 19.28 25.80
C PHE A 12 9.45 19.25 25.84
N ASP A 13 10.08 19.81 26.87
CA ASP A 13 11.54 19.77 27.07
C ASP A 13 12.08 18.34 27.16
N ALA A 14 11.35 17.44 27.83
CA ALA A 14 11.71 16.04 27.91
C ALA A 14 11.62 15.34 26.54
N GLN A 15 10.60 15.68 25.74
CA GLN A 15 10.42 15.18 24.38
C GLN A 15 11.56 15.64 23.46
N GLU A 16 11.88 16.94 23.44
CA GLU A 16 12.96 17.51 22.61
C GLU A 16 14.34 16.89 22.95
N LYS A 17 14.54 16.48 24.20
CA LYS A 17 15.77 15.82 24.67
C LYS A 17 15.78 14.30 24.41
N GLY A 18 14.77 13.75 23.74
CA GLY A 18 14.64 12.30 23.52
C GLY A 18 14.36 11.49 24.79
N GLN A 19 13.97 12.14 25.88
CA GLN A 19 13.67 11.47 27.17
C GLN A 19 12.26 10.89 27.16
N HIS A 20 11.96 10.00 26.20
CA HIS A 20 10.60 9.57 25.86
C HIS A 20 9.80 9.02 27.05
N ARG A 21 10.39 8.15 27.88
CA ARG A 21 9.73 7.62 29.10
C ARG A 21 9.29 8.73 30.06
N LYS A 22 10.14 9.74 30.25
CA LYS A 22 9.83 10.89 31.11
C LYS A 22 8.76 11.78 30.48
N ALA A 23 8.88 12.07 29.18
CA ALA A 23 7.89 12.84 28.43
C ALA A 23 6.50 12.19 28.48
N ILE A 24 6.40 10.87 28.30
CA ILE A 24 5.14 10.13 28.44
C ILE A 24 4.51 10.33 29.82
N GLY A 25 5.30 10.23 30.89
CA GLY A 25 4.81 10.44 32.25
C GLY A 25 4.24 11.85 32.45
N LEU A 26 4.98 12.87 31.99
CA LEU A 26 4.60 14.27 32.12
C LEU A 26 3.38 14.63 31.25
N TRP A 27 3.31 14.13 30.01
CA TRP A 27 2.15 14.33 29.15
C TRP A 27 0.89 13.66 29.72
N LYS A 28 1.02 12.47 30.34
CA LYS A 28 -0.11 11.83 31.02
C LYS A 28 -0.57 12.63 32.24
N GLU A 29 0.34 13.15 33.06
CA GLU A 29 -0.01 14.01 34.19
C GLU A 29 -0.68 15.31 33.71
N PHE A 30 -0.17 15.91 32.63
CA PHE A 30 -0.78 17.08 31.99
C PHE A 30 -2.21 16.79 31.53
N LEU A 31 -2.44 15.67 30.85
CA LEU A 31 -3.76 15.26 30.34
C LEU A 31 -4.74 14.84 31.46
N GLN A 32 -4.26 14.46 32.65
CA GLN A 32 -5.15 14.28 33.80
C GLN A 32 -5.81 15.60 34.23
N ASN A 33 -5.09 16.72 34.06
CA ASN A 33 -5.60 18.05 34.41
C ASN A 33 -6.32 18.72 33.22
N GLU A 34 -5.89 18.44 31.99
CA GLU A 34 -6.44 19.01 30.74
C GLU A 34 -6.83 17.89 29.75
N PRO A 35 -7.88 17.09 30.05
CA PRO A 35 -8.20 15.87 29.29
C PRO A 35 -8.67 16.10 27.85
N ASN A 36 -8.98 17.35 27.49
CA ASN A 36 -9.42 17.72 26.15
C ASN A 36 -8.36 18.56 25.41
N SER A 37 -7.09 18.50 25.83
CA SER A 37 -6.01 19.22 25.17
C SER A 37 -5.59 18.52 23.87
N VAL A 38 -5.91 19.15 22.73
CA VAL A 38 -5.47 18.70 21.39
C VAL A 38 -3.94 18.57 21.34
N GLN A 39 -3.22 19.57 21.84
CA GLN A 39 -1.76 19.58 21.86
C GLN A 39 -1.19 18.48 22.76
N GLY A 40 -1.79 18.24 23.93
CA GLY A 40 -1.36 17.19 24.84
C GLY A 40 -1.47 15.80 24.22
N HIS A 41 -2.63 15.48 23.62
CA HIS A 41 -2.84 14.22 22.90
C HIS A 41 -1.94 14.10 21.66
N ASN A 42 -1.78 15.18 20.89
CA ASN A 42 -0.88 15.19 19.72
C ASN A 42 0.57 14.89 20.12
N ASN A 43 1.08 15.56 21.15
CA ASN A 43 2.46 15.40 21.57
C ASN A 43 2.69 14.03 22.22
N LEU A 44 1.77 13.55 23.05
CA LEU A 44 1.84 12.18 23.60
C LEU A 44 1.85 11.13 22.48
N GLY A 45 1.01 11.30 21.46
CA GLY A 45 0.99 10.45 20.28
C GLY A 45 2.33 10.44 19.53
N MET A 46 2.95 11.60 19.35
CA MET A 46 4.27 11.72 18.72
C MET A 46 5.40 11.08 19.54
N VAL A 47 5.35 11.17 20.87
CA VAL A 47 6.32 10.45 21.72
C VAL A 47 6.14 8.94 21.60
N PHE A 48 4.90 8.43 21.53
CA PHE A 48 4.67 7.02 21.24
C PHE A 48 5.14 6.61 19.84
N TYR A 49 4.97 7.47 18.84
CA TYR A 49 5.48 7.24 17.50
C TYR A 49 7.01 7.10 17.49
N ALA A 50 7.73 7.95 18.22
CA ALA A 50 9.19 7.90 18.33
C ALA A 50 9.72 6.63 19.04
N GLU A 51 8.87 5.95 19.80
CA GLU A 51 9.17 4.68 20.48
C GLU A 51 8.64 3.46 19.70
N ASP A 52 8.23 3.62 18.43
CA ASP A 52 7.59 2.60 17.60
C ASP A 52 6.30 1.99 18.19
N ARG A 53 5.70 2.65 19.19
CA ARG A 53 4.45 2.27 19.83
C ARG A 53 3.26 2.79 19.04
N LEU A 54 3.12 2.28 17.82
CA LEU A 54 2.18 2.79 16.82
C LEU A 54 0.71 2.66 17.25
N THR A 55 0.36 1.65 18.03
CA THR A 55 -1.03 1.47 18.49
C THR A 55 -1.43 2.60 19.44
N GLU A 56 -0.59 2.91 20.43
CA GLU A 56 -0.81 4.01 21.36
C GLU A 56 -0.71 5.36 20.67
N SER A 57 0.25 5.53 19.75
CA SER A 57 0.37 6.73 18.92
C SER A 57 -0.93 7.04 18.17
N ILE A 58 -1.44 6.05 17.41
CA ILE A 58 -2.69 6.20 16.65
C ILE A 58 -3.85 6.51 17.62
N SER A 59 -3.93 5.86 18.78
CA SER A 59 -5.01 6.12 19.75
C SER A 59 -5.03 7.56 20.27
N GLU A 60 -3.87 8.11 20.63
CA GLU A 60 -3.77 9.49 21.12
C GLU A 60 -4.04 10.50 20.00
N LEU A 61 -3.50 10.26 18.81
CA LEU A 61 -3.72 11.11 17.63
C LEU A 61 -5.18 11.07 17.14
N GLU A 62 -5.86 9.93 17.26
CA GLU A 62 -7.31 9.83 17.02
C GLU A 62 -8.12 10.65 18.04
N THR A 63 -7.66 10.71 19.29
CA THR A 63 -8.30 11.54 20.32
C THR A 63 -8.10 13.02 19.99
N ALA A 64 -6.88 13.44 19.63
CA ALA A 64 -6.61 14.79 19.14
C ALA A 64 -7.46 15.14 17.91
N TYR A 65 -7.58 14.22 16.95
CA TYR A 65 -8.38 14.42 15.73
C TYR A 65 -9.87 14.57 16.06
N LYS A 66 -10.42 13.80 17.00
CA LYS A 66 -11.83 13.95 17.42
C LYS A 66 -12.10 15.30 18.08
N LEU A 67 -11.15 15.81 18.83
CA LEU A 67 -11.25 17.13 19.47
C LEU A 67 -11.18 18.26 18.44
N GLU A 68 -10.30 18.14 17.44
CA GLU A 68 -10.16 19.14 16.38
C GLU A 68 -9.86 18.51 14.99
N PRO A 69 -10.89 18.08 14.24
CA PRO A 69 -10.71 17.35 12.97
C PRO A 69 -10.03 18.15 11.85
N GLY A 70 -10.09 19.49 11.92
CA GLY A 70 -9.49 20.39 10.94
C GLY A 70 -8.02 20.73 11.19
N ASN A 71 -7.44 20.22 12.28
CA ASN A 71 -6.06 20.54 12.64
C ASN A 71 -5.08 19.79 11.73
N GLU A 72 -4.45 20.52 10.79
CA GLU A 72 -3.56 19.94 9.79
C GLU A 72 -2.33 19.22 10.41
N ILE A 73 -1.86 19.67 11.58
CA ILE A 73 -0.73 19.04 12.28
C ILE A 73 -1.15 17.66 12.78
N VAL A 74 -2.31 17.57 13.42
CA VAL A 74 -2.87 16.30 13.92
C VAL A 74 -3.13 15.35 12.76
N VAL A 75 -3.76 15.82 11.67
CA VAL A 75 -4.02 15.01 10.48
C VAL A 75 -2.71 14.47 9.88
N ARG A 76 -1.67 15.31 9.78
CA ARG A 76 -0.35 14.88 9.28
C ARG A 76 0.28 13.80 10.18
N ASN A 77 0.25 13.99 11.49
CA ASN A 77 0.84 13.06 12.45
C ASN A 77 0.08 11.72 12.50
N LEU A 78 -1.26 11.76 12.49
CA LEU A 78 -2.10 10.57 12.40
C LEU A 78 -1.87 9.84 11.09
N SER A 79 -1.81 10.56 9.97
CA SER A 79 -1.55 9.98 8.66
C SER A 79 -0.20 9.27 8.61
N ARG A 80 0.85 9.87 9.17
CA ARG A 80 2.19 9.28 9.28
C ARG A 80 2.16 7.98 10.10
N SER A 81 1.50 7.98 11.24
CA SER A 81 1.38 6.81 12.12
C SER A 81 0.58 5.68 11.45
N LEU A 82 -0.52 6.01 10.77
CA LEU A 82 -1.31 5.04 9.99
C LEU A 82 -0.50 4.45 8.83
N GLN A 83 0.26 5.25 8.09
CA GLN A 83 1.09 4.77 6.98
C GLN A 83 2.18 3.81 7.46
N PHE A 84 2.82 4.10 8.59
CA PHE A 84 3.83 3.20 9.16
C PHE A 84 3.17 1.88 9.61
N GLN A 85 2.03 1.96 10.30
CA GLN A 85 1.29 0.76 10.70
C GLN A 85 0.87 -0.09 9.49
N VAL A 86 0.44 0.54 8.39
CA VAL A 86 0.14 -0.17 7.13
C VAL A 86 1.37 -0.87 6.57
N ALA A 87 2.54 -0.23 6.57
CA ALA A 87 3.77 -0.83 6.06
C ALA A 87 4.14 -2.12 6.82
N LEU A 88 4.13 -2.07 8.16
CA LEU A 88 4.42 -3.23 9.01
C LEU A 88 3.40 -4.36 8.80
N LEU A 89 2.11 -4.03 8.74
CA LEU A 89 1.06 -5.02 8.53
C LEU A 89 1.16 -5.67 7.14
N LYS A 90 1.58 -4.93 6.11
CA LYS A 90 1.81 -5.50 4.78
C LYS A 90 2.99 -6.47 4.76
N GLU A 91 4.07 -6.14 5.49
CA GLU A 91 5.25 -6.99 5.61
C GLU A 91 4.93 -8.30 6.35
N ASN A 92 4.12 -8.21 7.42
CA ASN A 92 3.61 -9.38 8.15
C ASN A 92 2.47 -10.11 7.44
N ARG A 93 2.08 -9.67 6.23
CA ARG A 93 0.95 -10.22 5.45
C ARG A 93 -0.41 -10.15 6.16
N GLU A 94 -0.54 -9.25 7.12
CA GLU A 94 -1.78 -8.92 7.84
C GLU A 94 -2.63 -7.91 7.05
N TYR A 95 -2.94 -8.27 5.81
CA TYR A 95 -3.54 -7.38 4.82
C TYR A 95 -4.93 -6.84 5.20
N GLU A 96 -5.74 -7.64 5.87
CA GLU A 96 -7.05 -7.21 6.37
C GLU A 96 -6.95 -6.04 7.35
N ARG A 97 -5.94 -6.08 8.24
CA ARG A 97 -5.66 -4.99 9.19
C ARG A 97 -5.12 -3.77 8.45
N ALA A 98 -4.24 -3.99 7.47
CA ALA A 98 -3.70 -2.90 6.64
C ALA A 98 -4.81 -2.14 5.90
N ILE A 99 -5.80 -2.83 5.33
CA ILE A 99 -6.95 -2.18 4.67
C ILE A 99 -7.75 -1.33 5.65
N ARG A 100 -7.93 -1.75 6.90
CA ARG A 100 -8.64 -0.91 7.91
C ARG A 100 -7.92 0.41 8.14
N HIS A 101 -6.59 0.38 8.29
CA HIS A 101 -5.80 1.61 8.47
C HIS A 101 -5.74 2.45 7.19
N LEU A 102 -5.72 1.84 6.00
CA LEU A 102 -5.81 2.56 4.72
C LEU A 102 -7.17 3.23 4.52
N LYS A 103 -8.27 2.57 4.90
CA LYS A 103 -9.61 3.17 4.88
C LYS A 103 -9.65 4.36 5.85
N ARG A 104 -9.13 4.20 7.05
CA ARG A 104 -9.05 5.30 8.02
C ARG A 104 -8.20 6.47 7.51
N LEU A 105 -7.05 6.19 6.88
CA LEU A 105 -6.19 7.19 6.24
C LEU A 105 -6.97 7.95 5.15
N ARG A 106 -7.72 7.25 4.30
CA ARG A 106 -8.56 7.87 3.28
C ARG A 106 -9.63 8.79 3.89
N ASP A 107 -10.22 8.38 5.01
CA ASP A 107 -11.30 9.14 5.65
C ASP A 107 -10.81 10.46 6.28
N ILE A 108 -9.54 10.55 6.67
CA ILE A 108 -8.93 11.78 7.24
C ILE A 108 -8.15 12.61 6.21
N SER A 109 -7.83 12.02 5.04
CA SER A 109 -7.05 12.66 3.99
C SER A 109 -7.89 13.63 3.15
N LYS A 110 -7.19 14.56 2.47
CA LYS A 110 -7.81 15.46 1.51
C LYS A 110 -8.28 14.70 0.25
N PRO A 111 -9.34 15.14 -0.44
CA PRO A 111 -9.89 14.44 -1.61
C PRO A 111 -8.88 14.11 -2.71
N GLU A 112 -7.83 14.92 -2.87
CA GLU A 112 -6.78 14.74 -3.86
C GLU A 112 -5.93 13.48 -3.59
N GLU A 113 -5.85 13.05 -2.32
CA GLU A 113 -5.10 11.87 -1.90
C GLU A 113 -5.94 10.58 -1.95
N ASN A 114 -7.28 10.71 -1.95
CA ASN A 114 -8.19 9.56 -1.86
C ASN A 114 -7.98 8.55 -2.97
N GLN A 115 -7.67 9.00 -4.17
CA GLN A 115 -7.41 8.12 -5.30
C GLN A 115 -6.10 7.31 -5.10
N LYS A 116 -5.05 7.94 -4.55
CA LYS A 116 -3.79 7.26 -4.24
C LYS A 116 -4.01 6.21 -3.15
N ILE A 117 -4.79 6.54 -2.11
CA ILE A 117 -5.09 5.63 -1.02
C ILE A 117 -5.99 4.48 -1.48
N GLN A 118 -6.96 4.77 -2.34
CA GLN A 118 -7.79 3.75 -2.96
C GLN A 118 -6.96 2.75 -3.77
N PHE A 119 -5.95 3.22 -4.51
CA PHE A 119 -5.02 2.33 -5.19
C PHE A 119 -4.23 1.43 -4.21
N MET A 120 -3.81 1.97 -3.06
CA MET A 120 -3.15 1.17 -2.04
C MET A 120 -4.08 0.10 -1.44
N ILE A 121 -5.37 0.40 -1.28
CA ILE A 121 -6.37 -0.58 -0.83
C ILE A 121 -6.49 -1.70 -1.87
N GLU A 122 -6.66 -1.36 -3.14
CA GLU A 122 -6.77 -2.34 -4.25
C GLU A 122 -5.53 -3.24 -4.34
N GLU A 123 -4.33 -2.67 -4.19
CA GLU A 123 -3.07 -3.45 -4.15
C GLU A 123 -3.07 -4.48 -3.00
N VAL A 124 -3.59 -4.11 -1.84
CA VAL A 124 -3.66 -5.01 -0.69
C VAL A 124 -4.78 -6.04 -0.86
N GLU A 125 -5.90 -5.68 -1.48
CA GLU A 125 -6.99 -6.62 -1.83
C GLU A 125 -6.52 -7.69 -2.83
N ASP A 126 -5.66 -7.33 -3.79
CA ASP A 126 -5.01 -8.29 -4.69
C ASP A 126 -4.15 -9.31 -3.91
N ARG A 127 -3.39 -8.86 -2.89
CA ARG A 127 -2.61 -9.76 -2.02
C ARG A 127 -3.48 -10.68 -1.17
N ILE A 128 -4.62 -10.20 -0.69
CA ILE A 128 -5.61 -11.05 0.00
C ILE A 128 -6.13 -12.11 -0.97
N TYR A 129 -6.45 -11.73 -2.20
CA TYR A 129 -6.92 -12.68 -3.19
C TYR A 129 -5.84 -13.74 -3.53
N GLU A 130 -4.57 -13.37 -3.62
CA GLU A 130 -3.46 -14.34 -3.77
C GLU A 130 -3.44 -15.36 -2.61
N GLN A 131 -3.65 -14.92 -1.36
CA GLN A 131 -3.75 -15.84 -0.21
C GLN A 131 -4.95 -16.79 -0.33
N VAL A 132 -6.09 -16.27 -0.80
CA VAL A 132 -7.30 -17.07 -1.04
C VAL A 132 -7.06 -18.11 -2.13
N GLN A 133 -6.36 -17.74 -3.21
CA GLN A 133 -5.98 -18.66 -4.28
C GLN A 133 -5.03 -19.76 -3.80
N ASN A 134 -4.09 -19.43 -2.92
CA ASN A 134 -3.15 -20.41 -2.36
C ASN A 134 -3.84 -21.40 -1.41
N ALA A 135 -4.80 -20.93 -0.61
CA ALA A 135 -5.60 -21.81 0.24
C ALA A 135 -6.51 -22.72 -0.60
N ASN A 136 -7.06 -22.19 -1.70
CA ASN A 136 -7.89 -22.89 -2.67
C ASN A 136 -9.06 -23.70 -2.05
N THR A 137 -9.67 -23.19 -0.98
CA THR A 137 -10.83 -23.81 -0.35
C THR A 137 -12.12 -23.03 -0.59
N ALA A 138 -13.26 -23.72 -0.60
CA ALA A 138 -14.56 -23.09 -0.76
C ALA A 138 -14.83 -22.07 0.37
N GLU A 139 -14.40 -22.35 1.61
CA GLU A 139 -14.56 -21.43 2.73
C GLU A 139 -13.80 -20.13 2.51
N ARG A 140 -12.56 -20.18 2.00
CA ARG A 140 -11.75 -18.98 1.76
C ARG A 140 -12.28 -18.13 0.60
N TYR A 141 -12.74 -18.75 -0.48
CA TYR A 141 -13.39 -18.00 -1.57
C TYR A 141 -14.71 -17.38 -1.12
N LYS A 142 -15.52 -18.09 -0.32
CA LYS A 142 -16.76 -17.54 0.25
C LYS A 142 -16.45 -16.35 1.16
N TRP A 143 -15.52 -16.51 2.10
CA TRP A 143 -15.07 -15.42 2.97
C TRP A 143 -14.62 -14.20 2.16
N TYR A 144 -13.84 -14.41 1.08
CA TYR A 144 -13.40 -13.31 0.22
C TYR A 144 -14.58 -12.58 -0.41
N LEU A 145 -15.58 -13.30 -0.91
CA LEU A 145 -16.77 -12.71 -1.53
C LEU A 145 -17.67 -11.96 -0.54
N ASP A 146 -17.71 -12.40 0.71
CA ASP A 146 -18.46 -11.72 1.77
C ASP A 146 -17.85 -10.35 2.10
N HIS A 147 -16.52 -10.21 1.98
CA HIS A 147 -15.79 -8.97 2.30
C HIS A 147 -15.49 -8.10 1.08
N TYR A 148 -15.34 -8.71 -0.10
CA TYR A 148 -14.96 -8.09 -1.37
C TYR A 148 -15.89 -8.59 -2.49
N PRO A 149 -17.18 -8.21 -2.49
CA PRO A 149 -18.19 -8.76 -3.39
C PRO A 149 -18.09 -8.22 -4.84
N THR A 150 -17.25 -7.23 -5.10
CA THR A 150 -17.17 -6.56 -6.40
C THR A 150 -15.77 -6.59 -6.98
N GLY A 151 -15.66 -6.43 -8.31
CA GLY A 151 -14.38 -6.38 -9.01
C GLY A 151 -13.97 -7.72 -9.66
N ILE A 152 -12.87 -7.67 -10.40
CA ILE A 152 -12.41 -8.80 -11.24
C ILE A 152 -12.06 -10.01 -10.37
N ASN A 153 -11.43 -9.80 -9.21
CA ASN A 153 -11.09 -10.90 -8.30
C ASN A 153 -12.33 -11.52 -7.65
N ALA A 154 -13.37 -10.74 -7.38
CA ALA A 154 -14.66 -11.27 -6.93
C ALA A 154 -15.30 -12.17 -8.00
N GLU A 155 -15.26 -11.77 -9.28
CA GLU A 155 -15.74 -12.63 -10.38
C GLU A 155 -14.94 -13.92 -10.50
N LYS A 156 -13.61 -13.85 -10.40
CA LYS A 156 -12.74 -15.03 -10.40
C LYS A 156 -13.03 -15.94 -9.20
N ALA A 157 -13.20 -15.36 -8.01
CA ALA A 157 -13.57 -16.07 -6.79
C ALA A 157 -14.91 -16.80 -6.93
N ARG A 158 -15.94 -16.15 -7.50
CA ARG A 158 -17.24 -16.80 -7.76
C ARG A 158 -17.12 -18.02 -8.67
N ARG A 159 -16.39 -17.88 -9.78
CA ARG A 159 -16.18 -19.00 -10.72
C ARG A 159 -15.45 -20.15 -10.03
N LYS A 160 -14.41 -19.84 -9.26
CA LYS A 160 -13.63 -20.87 -8.57
C LYS A 160 -14.42 -21.55 -7.45
N LEU A 161 -15.24 -20.80 -6.72
CA LEU A 161 -16.16 -21.35 -5.72
C LEU A 161 -17.17 -22.32 -6.36
N ALA A 162 -17.77 -21.94 -7.49
CA ALA A 162 -18.70 -22.81 -8.22
C ALA A 162 -18.03 -24.10 -8.70
N GLU A 163 -16.80 -24.00 -9.24
CA GLU A 163 -16.00 -25.17 -9.65
C GLU A 163 -15.73 -26.13 -8.47
N LEU A 164 -15.36 -25.59 -7.31
CA LEU A 164 -15.10 -26.40 -6.11
C LEU A 164 -16.37 -27.09 -5.59
N GLN A 165 -17.51 -26.41 -5.65
CA GLN A 165 -18.81 -26.96 -5.25
C GLN A 165 -19.29 -28.06 -6.20
N ASP A 166 -19.12 -27.88 -7.50
CA ASP A 166 -19.48 -28.88 -8.51
C ASP A 166 -18.60 -30.13 -8.39
N ARG A 167 -17.28 -29.95 -8.17
CA ARG A 167 -16.37 -31.05 -7.90
C ARG A 167 -16.74 -31.82 -6.63
N GLN A 168 -17.13 -31.12 -5.57
CA GLN A 168 -17.56 -31.77 -4.34
C GLN A 168 -18.87 -32.56 -4.56
N SER A 169 -19.83 -31.98 -5.30
CA SER A 169 -21.11 -32.62 -5.61
C SER A 169 -20.92 -33.88 -6.48
N SER A 170 -20.08 -33.81 -7.50
CA SER A 170 -19.76 -34.97 -8.36
C SER A 170 -19.00 -36.07 -7.62
N LEU A 171 -18.11 -35.71 -6.68
CA LEU A 171 -17.48 -36.70 -5.80
C LEU A 171 -18.51 -37.42 -4.93
N ILE A 172 -19.42 -36.68 -4.29
CA ILE A 172 -20.49 -37.25 -3.46
C ILE A 172 -21.34 -38.23 -4.29
N GLN A 173 -21.80 -37.80 -5.47
CA GLN A 173 -22.58 -38.66 -6.37
C GLN A 173 -21.81 -39.95 -6.70
N SER A 174 -20.51 -39.87 -7.03
CA SER A 174 -19.70 -41.06 -7.33
C SER A 174 -19.50 -42.02 -6.15
N PHE A 175 -19.64 -41.54 -4.91
CA PHE A 175 -19.61 -42.39 -3.72
C PHE A 175 -20.96 -43.04 -3.48
N GLU A 176 -22.05 -42.30 -3.66
CA GLU A 176 -23.42 -42.83 -3.57
C GLU A 176 -23.66 -43.92 -4.61
N ASP A 177 -23.31 -43.66 -5.88
CA ASP A 177 -23.44 -44.64 -6.98
C ASP A 177 -22.67 -45.94 -6.69
N ARG A 178 -21.48 -45.86 -6.07
CA ARG A 178 -20.69 -47.03 -5.66
C ARG A 178 -21.33 -47.81 -4.52
N GLN A 179 -21.86 -47.12 -3.50
CA GLN A 179 -22.57 -47.80 -2.40
C GLN A 179 -23.87 -48.44 -2.87
N GLU A 180 -24.58 -47.82 -3.82
CA GLU A 180 -25.76 -48.43 -4.43
C GLU A 180 -25.41 -49.71 -5.20
N LEU A 181 -24.33 -49.72 -5.98
CA LEU A 181 -23.82 -50.93 -6.64
C LEU A 181 -23.51 -52.05 -5.64
N ASP A 182 -22.84 -51.73 -4.52
CA ASP A 182 -22.50 -52.71 -3.47
C ASP A 182 -23.75 -53.23 -2.73
N SER A 183 -24.78 -52.40 -2.57
CA SER A 183 -26.04 -52.77 -1.89
C SER A 183 -27.04 -53.52 -2.78
N SER A 184 -26.91 -53.43 -4.10
CA SER A 184 -27.83 -54.02 -5.09
C SER A 184 -27.59 -55.51 -5.40
N GLY A 185 -26.59 -56.15 -4.78
CA GLY A 185 -26.46 -57.61 -4.76
C GLY A 185 -25.89 -58.28 -6.02
N VAL A 186 -25.06 -57.59 -6.82
CA VAL A 186 -24.29 -58.25 -7.88
C VAL A 186 -22.92 -58.68 -7.34
N LEU A 187 -22.88 -59.89 -6.76
CA LEU A 187 -21.64 -60.64 -6.56
C LEU A 187 -21.06 -61.04 -7.93
N ALA A 188 -20.26 -60.16 -8.52
CA ALA A 188 -19.17 -60.59 -9.38
C ALA A 188 -17.88 -60.30 -8.61
N ALA A 189 -17.42 -61.32 -7.87
CA ALA A 189 -16.09 -61.31 -7.30
C ALA A 189 -15.07 -61.15 -8.44
N GLU A 190 -14.50 -59.95 -8.59
CA GLU A 190 -13.20 -59.82 -9.24
C GLU A 190 -12.15 -60.48 -8.32
N PRO A 191 -11.24 -61.29 -8.85
CA PRO A 191 -10.25 -61.96 -8.03
C PRO A 191 -9.34 -60.90 -7.41
N ALA A 192 -9.22 -60.96 -6.08
CA ALA A 192 -8.25 -60.22 -5.31
C ALA A 192 -6.84 -60.42 -5.91
N LEU A 193 -6.30 -59.38 -6.55
CA LEU A 193 -4.87 -59.22 -6.67
C LEU A 193 -4.36 -58.84 -5.28
N THR A 194 -3.89 -59.86 -4.55
CA THR A 194 -3.00 -59.71 -3.41
C THR A 194 -1.74 -58.96 -3.85
N GLU A 195 -1.70 -57.65 -3.61
CA GLU A 195 -0.43 -56.98 -3.35
C GLU A 195 -0.18 -57.06 -1.84
N GLU A 196 0.83 -57.83 -1.47
CA GLU A 196 1.35 -57.92 -0.11
C GLU A 196 1.82 -56.53 0.34
N PHE A 197 1.09 -55.90 1.25
CA PHE A 197 1.67 -54.85 2.08
C PHE A 197 2.66 -55.52 3.05
N PRO A 198 3.93 -55.09 3.11
CA PRO A 198 4.84 -55.62 4.11
C PRO A 198 4.34 -55.25 5.50
N ALA A 199 4.14 -56.27 6.33
CA ALA A 199 3.86 -56.13 7.74
C ALA A 199 5.01 -55.37 8.41
N ILE A 200 4.71 -54.20 8.98
CA ILE A 200 5.60 -53.55 9.93
C ILE A 200 5.06 -53.91 11.31
N SER A 201 5.82 -54.77 11.99
CA SER A 201 5.59 -55.27 13.34
C SER A 201 5.52 -54.13 14.37
N GLU A 202 4.43 -54.09 15.12
CA GLU A 202 4.42 -53.46 16.44
C GLU A 202 5.20 -54.36 17.40
N GLU A 203 6.46 -54.01 17.68
CA GLU A 203 7.00 -54.25 19.01
C GLU A 203 8.14 -53.27 19.32
N ASN A 204 7.86 -52.48 20.36
CA ASN A 204 8.75 -52.18 21.48
C ASN A 204 9.49 -50.82 21.55
N VAL A 205 9.00 -50.06 22.54
CA VAL A 205 9.70 -49.24 23.56
C VAL A 205 10.28 -47.88 23.18
N GLY A 206 9.72 -46.88 23.84
CA GLY A 206 10.55 -45.94 24.62
C GLY A 206 10.50 -44.52 24.10
N VAL A 207 9.54 -43.74 24.60
CA VAL A 207 9.67 -42.28 24.61
C VAL A 207 10.43 -41.93 25.89
N PRO A 208 11.73 -41.56 25.84
CA PRO A 208 12.30 -40.78 26.91
C PRO A 208 11.75 -39.35 26.78
N ILE A 209 11.12 -38.88 27.85
CA ILE A 209 10.89 -37.46 28.09
C ILE A 209 12.28 -36.81 28.14
N ILE A 210 12.60 -36.01 27.13
CA ILE A 210 13.75 -35.10 27.16
C ILE A 210 13.15 -33.71 27.33
N GLU A 211 13.35 -33.15 28.52
CA GLU A 211 13.09 -31.75 28.82
C GLU A 211 13.84 -30.87 27.82
N GLU A 212 13.14 -29.91 27.21
CA GLU A 212 13.79 -28.85 26.44
C GLU A 212 14.69 -28.04 27.38
N PRO A 213 15.99 -27.85 27.08
CA PRO A 213 16.76 -26.83 27.75
C PRO A 213 16.27 -25.45 27.27
N VAL A 214 15.85 -24.63 28.24
CA VAL A 214 15.62 -23.20 28.10
C VAL A 214 16.87 -22.59 27.45
N ALA A 215 16.76 -22.16 26.20
CA ALA A 215 17.78 -21.37 25.54
C ALA A 215 17.69 -19.94 26.09
N GLU A 216 18.70 -19.58 26.88
CA GLU A 216 18.94 -18.22 27.34
C GLU A 216 19.07 -17.25 26.16
N SER A 217 18.47 -16.07 26.35
CA SER A 217 18.54 -14.93 25.44
C SER A 217 20.00 -14.53 25.17
N PRO A 218 20.40 -14.28 23.91
CA PRO A 218 21.64 -13.57 23.67
C PRO A 218 21.43 -12.08 24.02
N VAL A 219 22.18 -11.63 25.02
CA VAL A 219 22.46 -10.22 25.30
C VAL A 219 23.16 -9.65 24.07
N MET A 220 22.51 -8.71 23.36
CA MET A 220 23.20 -7.90 22.37
C MET A 220 23.77 -6.67 23.07
N GLU A 221 25.11 -6.60 23.05
CA GLU A 221 25.90 -5.45 23.43
C GLU A 221 25.49 -4.21 22.62
N GLU A 222 25.39 -3.09 23.34
CA GLU A 222 25.23 -1.76 22.76
C GLU A 222 26.43 -1.41 21.89
N THR A 223 26.16 -0.88 20.70
CA THR A 223 27.11 -0.01 19.99
C THR A 223 26.47 1.36 19.81
N PRO A 224 27.17 2.45 20.15
CA PRO A 224 26.65 3.80 20.01
C PRO A 224 27.01 4.34 18.63
N GLY A 225 26.06 4.96 17.93
CA GLY A 225 26.40 5.68 16.70
C GLY A 225 25.22 5.94 15.78
N GLY A 226 24.48 7.01 16.07
CA GLY A 226 23.56 7.62 15.13
C GLY A 226 23.42 9.09 15.49
N GLU A 227 24.15 9.96 14.80
CA GLU A 227 24.09 11.41 14.95
C GLU A 227 22.66 11.93 14.71
N PRO A 228 22.19 12.94 15.48
CA PRO A 228 20.90 13.56 15.21
C PRO A 228 20.99 14.47 13.99
N MET A 229 20.09 14.27 13.02
CA MET A 229 19.84 15.24 11.95
C MET A 229 18.86 16.32 12.43
N PRO A 230 19.02 17.58 12.02
CA PRO A 230 18.36 18.72 12.63
C PRO A 230 16.93 18.90 12.13
N GLU A 231 15.99 19.16 13.04
CA GLU A 231 14.68 19.74 12.72
C GLU A 231 14.69 21.23 13.10
N GLU A 232 14.27 22.09 12.17
CA GLU A 232 14.12 23.53 12.38
C GLU A 232 12.92 23.83 13.30
N PRO A 233 13.03 24.75 14.26
CA PRO A 233 11.91 25.10 15.13
C PRO A 233 10.99 26.13 14.45
N VAL A 234 9.72 25.78 14.25
CA VAL A 234 8.67 26.77 14.00
C VAL A 234 7.76 26.83 15.21
N SER A 235 8.06 27.76 16.11
CA SER A 235 7.17 28.20 17.16
C SER A 235 6.23 29.27 16.62
N GLU A 236 4.92 29.03 16.64
CA GLU A 236 3.93 30.10 16.48
C GLU A 236 2.92 30.09 17.63
N ILE A 237 2.76 31.25 18.27
CA ILE A 237 1.58 31.66 19.03
C ILE A 237 1.20 33.09 18.56
N PRO A 238 -0.06 33.35 18.16
CA PRO A 238 -0.58 34.69 17.79
C PRO A 238 -1.45 35.31 18.93
N PRO A 239 -2.21 36.43 18.77
CA PRO A 239 -2.13 37.58 17.84
C PRO A 239 -2.18 38.98 18.55
N GLY A 240 -1.96 40.08 17.81
CA GLY A 240 -2.26 41.45 18.26
C GLY A 240 -2.12 42.52 17.16
N ALA A 241 -3.25 43.08 16.71
CA ALA A 241 -3.38 44.28 15.86
C ALA A 241 -3.20 45.58 16.72
N PRO A 242 -3.16 46.85 16.20
CA PRO A 242 -3.87 47.34 15.00
C PRO A 242 -3.20 48.43 14.12
N ALA A 243 -3.93 48.71 13.03
CA ALA A 243 -3.93 49.80 12.04
C ALA A 243 -3.12 51.10 12.26
N GLY A 244 -2.58 51.60 11.15
CA GLY A 244 -2.17 52.98 10.93
C GLY A 244 -2.27 53.35 9.45
N ASP A 245 -3.22 54.24 9.16
CA ASP A 245 -3.43 54.97 7.89
C ASP A 245 -2.31 56.01 7.68
N MET A 246 -2.06 56.44 6.42
CA MET A 246 -1.53 57.77 6.02
C MET A 246 -1.30 57.83 4.49
N THR A 247 -2.26 58.48 3.86
CA THR A 247 -2.31 59.24 2.59
C THR A 247 -1.01 59.68 1.87
N GLY A 248 -1.04 59.55 0.53
CA GLY A 248 -0.80 60.65 -0.42
C GLY A 248 0.57 60.74 -1.12
N GLN A 249 0.60 60.55 -2.45
CA GLN A 249 0.91 61.60 -3.46
C GLN A 249 1.27 60.97 -4.84
N GLU A 250 0.48 61.28 -5.89
CA GLU A 250 0.81 61.05 -7.31
C GLU A 250 1.91 62.03 -7.78
N PRO A 251 2.64 61.71 -8.88
CA PRO A 251 2.25 62.32 -10.16
C PRO A 251 2.52 61.46 -11.41
N GLY A 252 1.79 61.77 -12.49
CA GLY A 252 2.37 61.85 -13.84
C GLY A 252 1.87 60.85 -14.88
N ALA A 253 0.79 61.24 -15.58
CA ALA A 253 0.30 60.58 -16.78
C ALA A 253 1.32 60.66 -17.94
N VAL A 254 1.55 59.52 -18.61
CA VAL A 254 2.11 59.47 -19.97
C VAL A 254 1.14 58.70 -20.86
N GLU A 255 0.71 59.39 -21.90
CA GLU A 255 -0.27 59.02 -22.91
C GLU A 255 0.27 57.91 -23.83
N LEU A 256 -0.53 56.87 -24.08
CA LEU A 256 -0.21 55.77 -25.00
C LEU A 256 -0.62 56.15 -26.44
N PRO A 257 0.25 55.98 -27.46
CA PRO A 257 -0.17 56.06 -28.86
C PRO A 257 -0.86 54.76 -29.33
N PRO A 258 -1.62 54.81 -30.45
CA PRO A 258 -2.66 53.82 -30.79
C PRO A 258 -2.09 52.54 -31.41
N VAL A 259 -2.78 51.43 -31.16
CA VAL A 259 -2.47 50.09 -31.68
C VAL A 259 -3.05 49.94 -33.10
N GLU A 260 -2.19 49.75 -34.10
CA GLU A 260 -2.57 49.25 -35.42
C GLU A 260 -2.46 47.71 -35.47
N PRO A 261 -3.31 47.00 -36.26
CA PRO A 261 -3.42 45.55 -36.22
C PRO A 261 -2.39 44.88 -37.12
N THR A 262 -1.38 44.22 -36.55
CA THR A 262 -0.43 43.39 -37.29
C THR A 262 -0.91 41.94 -37.43
N GLU A 263 -1.48 41.68 -38.60
CA GLU A 263 -1.30 40.51 -39.47
C GLU A 263 -0.65 39.25 -38.85
N GLN A 264 -1.47 38.21 -38.65
CA GLN A 264 -1.02 36.85 -38.34
C GLN A 264 -0.40 36.24 -39.60
N THR A 265 0.92 36.09 -39.63
CA THR A 265 1.55 35.19 -40.60
C THR A 265 1.34 33.75 -40.15
N GLU A 266 0.42 33.06 -40.81
CA GLU A 266 0.26 31.62 -40.78
C GLU A 266 1.52 30.98 -41.38
N VAL A 267 2.33 30.35 -40.53
CA VAL A 267 3.52 29.60 -40.96
C VAL A 267 3.08 28.16 -41.19
N GLU A 268 2.94 27.80 -42.46
CA GLU A 268 2.79 26.42 -42.92
C GLU A 268 4.08 25.63 -42.57
N PRO A 269 4.03 24.53 -41.78
CA PRO A 269 5.25 23.78 -41.47
C PRO A 269 5.66 22.90 -42.66
N ALA A 270 6.80 23.26 -43.25
CA ALA A 270 7.60 22.44 -44.16
C ALA A 270 7.96 21.05 -43.55
N PRO A 271 8.23 20.01 -44.37
CA PRO A 271 8.06 18.62 -43.98
C PRO A 271 9.09 18.17 -42.93
N ALA A 272 8.59 17.67 -41.80
CA ALA A 272 9.41 17.21 -40.68
C ALA A 272 10.29 16.01 -41.07
N ALA A 273 11.61 16.19 -40.89
CA ALA A 273 12.56 15.09 -40.83
C ALA A 273 12.16 14.09 -39.74
N LYS A 274 12.03 12.81 -40.11
CA LYS A 274 11.61 11.69 -39.27
C LYS A 274 12.57 11.49 -38.09
N ARG A 275 12.30 12.13 -36.94
CA ARG A 275 12.88 11.76 -35.64
C ARG A 275 12.24 10.43 -35.22
N GLU A 276 13.03 9.44 -34.84
CA GLU A 276 12.48 8.18 -34.33
C GLU A 276 11.58 8.45 -33.13
N PRO A 277 10.36 7.88 -33.07
CA PRO A 277 9.46 8.14 -31.97
C PRO A 277 10.06 7.55 -30.69
N VAL A 278 10.16 8.37 -29.64
CA VAL A 278 10.49 7.91 -28.28
C VAL A 278 9.48 6.83 -27.91
N LYS A 279 9.95 5.69 -27.40
CA LYS A 279 9.08 4.56 -27.05
C LYS A 279 8.90 4.45 -25.55
N VAL A 280 7.77 3.91 -25.12
CA VAL A 280 7.46 3.61 -23.72
C VAL A 280 7.21 2.13 -23.57
N ILE A 281 7.83 1.50 -22.57
CA ILE A 281 7.57 0.11 -22.16
C ILE A 281 6.66 0.08 -20.96
N ILE A 282 5.69 -0.85 -20.95
CA ILE A 282 4.77 -1.06 -19.83
C ILE A 282 5.44 -2.00 -18.81
N THR A 283 5.62 -1.52 -17.57
CA THR A 283 6.28 -2.22 -16.46
C THR A 283 5.30 -2.43 -15.31
N LEU A 284 4.73 -3.62 -15.22
CA LEU A 284 3.77 -4.03 -14.20
C LEU A 284 4.43 -5.08 -13.32
N GLY A 285 4.05 -5.14 -12.04
CA GLY A 285 4.61 -6.11 -11.09
C GLY A 285 4.17 -7.56 -11.37
N ASN A 286 3.11 -7.75 -12.15
CA ASN A 286 2.62 -9.04 -12.60
C ASN A 286 2.61 -9.11 -14.14
N PRO A 287 3.28 -10.09 -14.78
CA PRO A 287 3.37 -10.19 -16.23
C PRO A 287 2.04 -10.49 -16.94
N ASP A 288 1.04 -11.05 -16.24
CA ASP A 288 -0.28 -11.34 -16.80
C ASP A 288 -1.26 -10.15 -16.69
N SER A 289 -0.81 -9.05 -16.08
CA SER A 289 -1.64 -7.85 -15.93
C SER A 289 -1.63 -6.96 -17.17
N SER A 290 -2.65 -6.11 -17.28
CA SER A 290 -2.78 -5.12 -18.36
C SER A 290 -2.98 -3.72 -17.81
N LEU A 291 -2.22 -2.75 -18.34
CA LEU A 291 -2.32 -1.33 -18.02
C LEU A 291 -3.43 -0.70 -18.84
N ARG A 292 -4.34 0.03 -18.17
CA ARG A 292 -5.48 0.70 -18.82
C ARG A 292 -5.02 1.96 -19.56
N VAL A 293 -5.42 2.07 -20.82
CA VAL A 293 -5.29 3.26 -21.67
C VAL A 293 -6.57 4.07 -21.57
N ARG A 294 -6.45 5.38 -21.40
CA ARG A 294 -7.59 6.26 -21.08
C ARG A 294 -7.72 7.45 -22.02
N ALA A 295 -8.92 8.00 -22.11
CA ALA A 295 -9.20 9.17 -22.96
C ALA A 295 -8.48 10.44 -22.47
N GLU A 296 -8.32 10.59 -21.16
CA GLU A 296 -7.66 11.75 -20.53
C GLU A 296 -6.60 11.27 -19.51
N PRO A 297 -5.63 12.13 -19.12
CA PRO A 297 -4.59 11.80 -18.14
C PRO A 297 -5.11 11.81 -16.70
N ASN A 298 -6.19 11.09 -16.45
CA ASN A 298 -6.80 10.91 -15.15
C ASN A 298 -7.46 9.51 -15.10
N THR A 299 -7.65 8.96 -13.90
CA THR A 299 -8.22 7.60 -13.77
C THR A 299 -9.74 7.56 -13.78
N GLY A 300 -10.42 8.72 -13.83
CA GLY A 300 -11.87 8.82 -13.93
C GLY A 300 -12.39 8.76 -15.36
N SER A 301 -11.54 9.07 -16.34
CA SER A 301 -11.90 9.10 -17.75
C SER A 301 -12.14 7.70 -18.33
N LYS A 302 -12.90 7.67 -19.42
CA LYS A 302 -13.25 6.46 -20.16
C LYS A 302 -11.99 5.65 -20.48
N VAL A 303 -12.02 4.37 -20.09
CA VAL A 303 -10.99 3.40 -20.48
C VAL A 303 -11.23 3.05 -21.94
N LEU A 304 -10.21 3.26 -22.77
CA LEU A 304 -10.23 2.96 -24.19
C LEU A 304 -9.86 1.50 -24.45
N THR A 305 -8.79 1.01 -23.80
CA THR A 305 -8.30 -0.37 -23.93
C THR A 305 -7.34 -0.75 -22.79
N GLY A 306 -6.83 -1.98 -22.79
CA GLY A 306 -5.76 -2.46 -21.91
C GLY A 306 -4.55 -2.96 -22.71
N ILE A 307 -3.34 -2.67 -22.22
CA ILE A 307 -2.06 -3.06 -22.84
C ILE A 307 -1.29 -3.97 -21.88
N LYS A 308 -0.77 -5.10 -22.36
CA LYS A 308 -0.10 -6.08 -21.50
C LYS A 308 1.26 -5.59 -21.00
N HIS A 309 1.73 -6.22 -19.92
CA HIS A 309 3.10 -6.05 -19.46
C HIS A 309 4.13 -6.32 -20.58
N GLY A 310 5.19 -5.51 -20.61
CA GLY A 310 6.30 -5.68 -21.56
C GLY A 310 6.02 -5.15 -22.96
N GLU A 311 4.78 -4.77 -23.28
CA GLU A 311 4.48 -4.13 -24.56
C GLU A 311 5.14 -2.75 -24.67
N ILE A 312 5.52 -2.39 -25.91
CA ILE A 312 6.20 -1.14 -26.22
C ILE A 312 5.33 -0.32 -27.15
N ARG A 313 5.09 0.95 -26.81
CA ARG A 313 4.24 1.87 -27.59
C ARG A 313 4.95 3.19 -27.91
N PRO A 314 4.66 3.83 -29.05
CA PRO A 314 5.14 5.17 -29.35
C PRO A 314 4.61 6.18 -28.34
N LEU A 315 5.51 7.02 -27.81
CA LEU A 315 5.16 8.19 -27.00
C LEU A 315 4.78 9.35 -27.93
N ILE A 316 3.61 9.92 -27.70
CA ILE A 316 3.13 11.11 -28.40
C ILE A 316 3.39 12.35 -27.55
N GLU A 317 3.00 12.30 -26.27
CA GLU A 317 3.01 13.44 -25.35
C GLU A 317 3.21 12.94 -23.92
N GLU A 318 3.66 13.81 -23.01
CA GLU A 318 3.73 13.46 -21.60
C GLU A 318 3.41 14.67 -20.72
N ASN A 319 2.97 14.39 -19.49
CA ASN A 319 2.86 15.41 -18.44
C ASN A 319 3.56 14.92 -17.17
N LYS A 320 3.32 15.54 -16.00
CA LYS A 320 3.99 15.17 -14.75
C LYS A 320 3.81 13.69 -14.36
N SER A 321 2.66 13.07 -14.67
CA SER A 321 2.31 11.73 -14.16
C SER A 321 1.83 10.73 -15.22
N TRP A 322 1.64 11.18 -16.47
CA TRP A 322 1.08 10.38 -17.55
C TRP A 322 1.91 10.46 -18.83
N PHE A 323 1.90 9.37 -19.59
CA PHE A 323 2.33 9.32 -20.98
C PHE A 323 1.09 9.19 -21.86
N LYS A 324 1.01 9.99 -22.92
CA LYS A 324 0.10 9.79 -24.03
C LYS A 324 0.80 8.93 -25.06
N ILE A 325 0.22 7.79 -25.35
CA ILE A 325 0.77 6.81 -26.28
C ILE A 325 -0.19 6.53 -27.42
N GLU A 326 0.36 6.05 -28.54
CA GLU A 326 -0.44 5.44 -29.60
C GLU A 326 -0.73 3.97 -29.25
N TYR A 327 -1.98 3.64 -28.95
CA TYR A 327 -2.37 2.27 -28.54
C TYR A 327 -2.85 1.42 -29.73
N ALA A 328 -3.36 2.05 -30.78
CA ALA A 328 -3.72 1.45 -32.06
C ALA A 328 -3.45 2.48 -33.18
N PRO A 329 -3.32 2.07 -34.46
CA PRO A 329 -2.99 2.99 -35.56
C PRO A 329 -3.91 4.22 -35.60
N GLY A 330 -3.35 5.40 -35.39
CA GLY A 330 -4.09 6.68 -35.37
C GLY A 330 -4.91 6.93 -34.11
N GLN A 331 -4.84 6.05 -33.09
CA GLN A 331 -5.58 6.18 -31.83
C GLN A 331 -4.63 6.41 -30.66
N ALA A 332 -4.84 7.54 -29.98
CA ALA A 332 -4.03 7.98 -28.85
C ALA A 332 -4.78 7.89 -27.52
N GLY A 333 -4.07 7.57 -26.45
CA GLY A 333 -4.62 7.55 -25.10
C GLY A 333 -3.56 7.60 -24.02
N TRP A 334 -3.99 7.83 -22.79
CA TRP A 334 -3.11 8.11 -21.66
C TRP A 334 -2.89 6.87 -20.79
N ILE A 335 -1.63 6.64 -20.42
CA ILE A 335 -1.18 5.60 -19.50
C ILE A 335 -0.34 6.22 -18.38
N SER A 336 -0.33 5.58 -17.22
CA SER A 336 0.38 6.10 -16.04
C SER A 336 1.89 5.88 -16.12
N LYS A 337 2.68 6.91 -15.83
CA LYS A 337 4.15 6.82 -15.70
C LYS A 337 4.59 5.89 -14.58
N LYS A 338 3.75 5.67 -13.57
CA LYS A 338 4.05 4.74 -12.46
C LYS A 338 4.26 3.31 -12.96
N PHE A 339 3.59 2.94 -14.05
CA PHE A 339 3.58 1.57 -14.59
C PHE A 339 4.21 1.48 -15.98
N SER A 340 5.02 2.48 -16.33
CA SER A 340 5.64 2.53 -17.65
C SER A 340 6.89 3.39 -17.62
N ARG A 341 7.83 3.12 -18.52
CA ARG A 341 9.11 3.83 -18.57
C ARG A 341 9.48 4.17 -20.01
N LYS A 342 10.10 5.33 -20.22
CA LYS A 342 10.70 5.66 -21.52
C LYS A 342 11.85 4.71 -21.84
N LEU A 343 11.90 4.26 -23.09
CA LEU A 343 13.03 3.58 -23.69
C LEU A 343 13.88 4.63 -24.40
N GLU A 344 14.95 5.05 -23.73
CA GLU A 344 16.00 5.88 -24.33
C GLU A 344 16.73 5.06 -25.41
N ALA A 345 16.97 5.66 -26.58
CA ALA A 345 17.72 5.03 -27.66
C ALA A 345 19.20 4.98 -27.29
N GLY A 346 19.66 3.93 -26.57
CA GLY A 346 21.08 3.89 -26.20
C GLY A 346 21.63 2.73 -25.37
N THR A 347 20.85 1.79 -24.83
CA THR A 347 21.43 0.69 -24.02
C THR A 347 21.11 -0.69 -24.59
N ARG A 348 22.11 -1.31 -25.22
CA ARG A 348 22.12 -2.73 -25.63
C ARG A 348 22.29 -3.64 -24.40
N LYS A 349 21.30 -4.53 -24.21
CA LYS A 349 21.30 -5.86 -23.56
C LYS A 349 22.11 -6.10 -22.26
N THR A 350 21.40 -6.57 -21.23
CA THR A 350 21.63 -7.92 -20.67
C THR A 350 20.29 -8.60 -20.34
N GLN A 351 20.20 -9.87 -20.73
CA GLN A 351 19.12 -10.81 -20.42
C GLN A 351 19.13 -11.19 -18.92
N PRO A 352 18.02 -11.70 -18.36
CA PRO A 352 17.94 -12.08 -16.96
C PRO A 352 18.81 -13.32 -16.68
N GLN A 353 19.70 -13.21 -15.70
CA GLN A 353 20.54 -14.31 -15.27
C GLN A 353 19.72 -15.27 -14.39
N ALA A 354 19.61 -16.51 -14.85
CA ALA A 354 18.98 -17.61 -14.14
C ALA A 354 19.72 -17.92 -12.83
N TYR A 355 18.96 -18.28 -11.79
CA TYR A 355 19.45 -18.84 -10.55
C TYR A 355 20.21 -20.15 -10.83
N ALA A 356 21.50 -20.19 -10.51
CA ALA A 356 22.27 -21.42 -10.43
C ALA A 356 22.21 -21.96 -8.99
N GLU A 357 21.79 -23.21 -8.83
CA GLU A 357 21.78 -23.94 -7.56
C GLU A 357 23.22 -24.10 -6.98
N PRO A 358 23.37 -24.18 -5.65
CA PRO A 358 24.68 -24.38 -5.03
C PRO A 358 25.14 -25.85 -5.12
N ILE A 359 26.30 -26.07 -5.75
CA ILE A 359 27.00 -27.36 -5.77
C ILE A 359 27.59 -27.65 -4.36
N LYS A 360 27.17 -28.77 -3.77
CA LYS A 360 27.76 -29.37 -2.56
C LYS A 360 29.25 -29.64 -2.77
N LYS A 361 30.13 -29.03 -1.95
CA LYS A 361 31.53 -29.45 -1.86
C LYS A 361 31.63 -30.74 -1.05
N ARG A 362 32.10 -31.80 -1.69
CA ARG A 362 32.60 -33.03 -1.08
C ARG A 362 34.05 -32.75 -0.68
N ASN A 363 34.32 -32.62 0.62
CA ASN A 363 35.70 -32.59 1.11
C ASN A 363 36.22 -34.04 1.17
N GLY A 364 37.41 -34.23 0.61
CA GLY A 364 38.26 -35.39 0.90
C GLY A 364 39.08 -35.17 2.16
#